data_AF-A0A428X954-F1
#
_entry.id   AF-A0A428X954-F1
#
_cell.length_a   1.000
_cell.length_b   1.000
_cell.length_c   1.000
_cell.angle_alpha   90.00
_cell.angle_beta   90.00
_cell.angle_gamma   90.00
#
_symmetry.space_group_name_H-M   'P 1'
#
loop_
_entity.id
_entity.type
_entity.pdbx_description
1 polymer ?
#
loop_
_entity_poly.entity_id
_entity_poly.type
_entity_poly.pdbx_seq_one_letter_code
_entity_poly.pdbx_strand_id
1 'polypeptide(L)'
;MSDGTFLPSGKTAWSAYNTPRIWAMVENEDDPESWRQVAALGSMAGLLNDQRKRLELAKEALIEAWPPGKNKAAAAFVDMIDDLLFNMAENKTIADSNAGALGQVLEALRQAKVKVEPLYRSYLEKNDDWVPGWWDNAEDELDEKAREQMRYAENIVAQPD
;
A
#
# COMPACT_ATOMS: atom_id res chain seq x y z
N MET A 1 20.11 -26.69 3.42
CA MET A 1 20.00 -25.22 3.47
C MET A 1 18.66 -24.89 2.84
N SER A 2 17.72 -24.38 3.64
CA SER A 2 16.28 -24.35 3.35
C SER A 2 15.91 -23.14 2.48
N ASP A 3 15.72 -23.38 1.19
CA ASP A 3 15.19 -22.41 0.22
C ASP A 3 13.65 -22.55 0.15
N GLY A 4 12.98 -22.33 1.29
CA GLY A 4 11.60 -22.77 1.53
C GLY A 4 10.60 -21.72 1.99
N THR A 5 10.95 -20.42 1.93
CA THR A 5 10.08 -19.33 2.38
C THR A 5 9.10 -18.83 1.32
N PHE A 6 9.38 -19.09 0.04
CA PHE A 6 8.55 -18.69 -1.10
C PHE A 6 8.17 -19.89 -1.95
N LEU A 7 6.91 -19.94 -2.39
CA LEU A 7 6.44 -20.85 -3.41
C LEU A 7 6.98 -20.42 -4.79
N PRO A 8 7.13 -21.34 -5.76
CA PRO A 8 7.55 -21.00 -7.13
C PRO A 8 6.68 -19.94 -7.83
N SER A 9 5.48 -19.68 -7.31
CA SER A 9 4.55 -18.66 -7.76
C SER A 9 4.80 -17.25 -7.19
N GLY A 10 5.85 -17.06 -6.38
CA GLY A 10 6.14 -15.79 -5.70
C GLY A 10 5.28 -15.52 -4.46
N LYS A 11 4.45 -16.48 -4.05
CA LYS A 11 3.64 -16.42 -2.83
C LYS A 11 4.39 -16.96 -1.62
N THR A 12 4.06 -16.47 -0.44
CA THR A 12 4.65 -16.92 0.82
C THR A 12 4.21 -18.35 1.12
N ALA A 13 5.15 -19.22 1.50
CA ALA A 13 4.86 -20.59 1.91
C ALA A 13 4.28 -20.63 3.34
N TRP A 14 3.03 -20.19 3.51
CA TRP A 14 2.39 -20.03 4.83
C TRP A 14 2.38 -21.30 5.68
N SER A 15 2.41 -22.49 5.06
CA SER A 15 2.50 -23.78 5.76
C SER A 15 3.77 -23.96 6.61
N ALA A 16 4.82 -23.17 6.37
CA ALA A 16 6.06 -23.22 7.15
C ALA A 16 6.01 -22.41 8.46
N TYR A 17 4.92 -21.66 8.71
CA TYR A 17 4.77 -20.76 9.85
C TYR A 17 3.66 -21.22 10.80
N ASN A 18 3.91 -21.02 12.09
CA ASN A 18 2.95 -21.24 13.17
C ASN A 18 2.43 -19.89 13.70
N THR A 19 1.41 -19.93 14.55
CA THR A 19 0.70 -18.75 15.06
C THR A 19 1.65 -17.73 15.72
N PRO A 20 2.61 -18.11 16.58
CA PRO A 20 3.57 -17.15 17.15
C PRO A 20 4.46 -16.48 16.11
N ARG A 21 4.92 -17.21 15.08
CA ARG A 21 5.74 -16.62 14.01
C ARG A 21 4.92 -15.68 13.14
N ILE A 22 3.68 -16.04 12.85
CA ILE A 22 2.76 -15.17 12.10
C ILE A 22 2.46 -13.91 12.91
N TRP A 23 2.21 -14.03 14.21
CA TRP A 23 2.02 -12.88 15.10
C TRP A 23 3.23 -11.95 15.12
N ALA A 24 4.44 -12.51 15.27
CA ALA A 24 5.68 -11.72 15.25
C ALA A 24 5.89 -10.92 13.94
N MET A 25 5.28 -11.35 12.82
CA MET A 25 5.32 -10.60 11.57
C MET A 25 4.36 -9.41 11.55
N VAL A 26 3.23 -9.48 12.26
CA VAL A 26 2.15 -8.48 12.17
C VAL A 26 1.96 -7.64 13.44
N GLU A 27 2.61 -7.99 14.55
CA GLU A 27 2.36 -7.36 15.86
C GLU A 27 2.67 -5.85 15.87
N ASN A 28 3.67 -5.43 15.11
CA ASN A 28 4.12 -4.04 14.99
C ASN A 28 3.56 -3.34 13.75
N GLU A 29 2.75 -4.03 12.95
CA GLU A 29 2.03 -3.42 11.84
C GLU A 29 0.90 -2.53 12.38
N ASP A 30 0.42 -1.57 11.59
CA ASP A 30 -0.40 -0.42 12.03
C ASP A 30 0.39 0.75 12.66
N ASP A 31 1.56 1.05 12.07
CA ASP A 31 2.35 2.23 12.42
C ASP A 31 1.68 3.53 11.89
N PRO A 32 1.38 4.52 12.75
CA PRO A 32 0.90 5.82 12.33
C PRO A 32 1.81 6.54 11.33
N GLU A 33 3.12 6.29 11.33
CA GLU A 33 4.05 6.89 10.34
C GLU A 33 3.76 6.41 8.92
N SER A 34 3.41 5.14 8.72
CA SER A 34 3.08 4.57 7.41
C SER A 34 1.84 5.25 6.81
N TRP A 35 0.82 5.51 7.64
CA TRP A 35 -0.37 6.26 7.22
C TRP A 35 -0.08 7.74 6.90
N ARG A 36 0.91 8.35 7.56
CA ARG A 36 1.36 9.70 7.20
C ARG A 36 1.98 9.75 5.81
N GLN A 37 2.66 8.69 5.37
CA GLN A 37 3.21 8.63 4.01
C GLN A 37 2.09 8.60 2.96
N VAL A 38 1.04 7.81 3.19
CA VAL A 38 -0.16 7.81 2.33
C VAL A 38 -0.81 9.19 2.27
N ALA A 39 -0.98 9.85 3.42
CA ALA A 39 -1.52 11.20 3.50
C ALA A 39 -0.62 12.25 2.81
N ALA A 40 0.70 12.11 2.91
CA ALA A 40 1.66 12.99 2.26
C ALA A 40 1.59 12.87 0.72
N LEU A 41 1.43 11.65 0.18
CA LEU A 41 1.23 11.44 -1.25
C LEU A 41 -0.07 12.09 -1.75
N GLY A 42 -1.17 11.93 -1.02
CA GLY A 42 -2.43 12.62 -1.34
C GLY A 42 -2.29 14.15 -1.27
N SER A 43 -1.55 14.66 -0.28
CA SER A 43 -1.28 16.10 -0.16
C SER A 43 -0.43 16.62 -1.33
N MET A 44 0.58 15.86 -1.75
CA MET A 44 1.41 16.18 -2.92
C MET A 44 0.59 16.20 -4.21
N ALA A 45 -0.29 15.22 -4.41
CA ALA A 45 -1.21 15.19 -5.55
C ALA A 45 -2.16 16.41 -5.57
N GLY A 46 -2.66 16.81 -4.40
CA GLY A 46 -3.47 18.03 -4.23
C GLY A 46 -2.69 19.30 -4.60
N LEU A 47 -1.48 19.46 -4.06
CA LEU A 47 -0.61 20.59 -4.36
C LEU A 47 -0.25 20.67 -5.85
N LEU A 48 0.07 19.54 -6.48
CA LEU A 48 0.34 19.48 -7.93
C LEU A 48 -0.86 19.96 -8.74
N ASN A 49 -2.08 19.54 -8.38
CA ASN A 49 -3.28 19.98 -9.07
C ASN A 49 -3.53 21.49 -8.94
N ASP A 50 -3.30 22.05 -7.74
CA ASP A 50 -3.46 23.49 -7.52
C ASP A 50 -2.43 24.31 -8.31
N GLN A 51 -1.18 23.87 -8.35
CA GLN A 51 -0.15 24.52 -9.16
C GLN A 51 -0.45 24.40 -10.67
N ARG A 52 -0.96 23.25 -11.12
CA ARG A 52 -1.39 23.03 -12.50
C ARG A 52 -2.46 24.05 -12.92
N LYS A 53 -3.50 24.23 -12.09
CA LYS A 53 -4.56 25.23 -12.34
C LYS A 53 -4.03 26.66 -12.42
N ARG A 54 -3.08 27.02 -11.54
CA ARG A 54 -2.44 28.34 -11.58
C ARG A 54 -1.62 28.53 -12.87
N LEU A 55 -0.93 27.48 -13.31
CA LEU A 55 -0.15 27.49 -14.54
C LEU A 55 -1.06 27.59 -15.78
N GLU A 56 -2.21 26.92 -15.79
CA GLU A 56 -3.23 27.07 -16.86
C GLU A 56 -3.70 28.52 -16.98
N LEU A 57 -4.07 29.16 -15.87
CA LEU A 57 -4.47 30.57 -15.87
C LEU A 57 -3.34 31.50 -16.32
N ALA A 58 -2.10 31.23 -15.89
CA ALA A 58 -0.94 31.99 -16.32
C ALA A 58 -0.65 31.82 -17.82
N LYS A 59 -0.86 30.61 -18.36
CA LYS A 59 -0.74 30.31 -19.80
C LYS A 59 -1.76 31.12 -20.60
N GLU A 60 -3.02 31.16 -20.16
CA GLU A 60 -4.08 31.94 -20.82
C GLU A 60 -3.74 33.43 -20.86
N ALA A 61 -3.34 34.00 -19.73
CA ALA A 61 -2.90 35.40 -19.65
C ALA A 61 -1.67 35.69 -20.52
N LEU A 62 -0.74 34.73 -20.62
CA LEU A 62 0.44 34.85 -21.48
C LEU A 62 0.08 34.84 -22.96
N ILE A 63 -0.85 33.98 -23.38
CA ILE A 63 -1.30 33.91 -24.79
C ILE A 63 -1.99 35.21 -25.20
N GLU A 64 -2.76 35.83 -24.30
CA GLU A 64 -3.39 37.13 -24.53
C GLU A 64 -2.35 38.25 -24.74
N ALA A 65 -1.34 38.31 -23.86
CA ALA A 65 -0.29 39.32 -23.92
C ALA A 65 0.75 39.05 -25.03
N TRP A 66 0.99 37.78 -25.35
CA TRP A 66 2.06 37.34 -26.25
C TRP A 66 1.57 36.22 -27.20
N PRO A 67 0.88 36.57 -28.30
CA PRO A 67 0.19 35.59 -29.13
C PRO A 67 1.15 34.66 -29.88
N PRO A 68 1.00 33.32 -29.76
CA PRO A 68 1.90 32.34 -30.40
C PRO A 68 1.85 32.38 -31.93
N GLY A 69 0.70 32.76 -32.51
CA GLY A 69 0.56 32.91 -33.96
C GLY A 69 1.38 34.07 -34.56
N LYS A 70 1.84 35.02 -33.75
CA LYS A 70 2.62 36.18 -34.20
C LYS A 70 4.11 36.06 -33.89
N ASN A 71 4.52 35.12 -33.03
CA ASN A 71 5.90 34.99 -32.58
C ASN A 71 6.28 33.51 -32.35
N LYS A 72 7.29 33.03 -33.08
CA LYS A 72 7.78 31.65 -32.96
C LYS A 72 8.33 31.29 -31.58
N ALA A 73 8.93 32.26 -30.87
CA ALA A 73 9.40 32.04 -29.51
C ALA A 73 8.23 31.92 -28.52
N ALA A 74 7.14 32.67 -28.74
CA ALA A 74 5.92 32.53 -27.94
C ALA A 74 5.29 31.15 -28.14
N ALA A 75 5.23 30.67 -29.38
CA ALA A 75 4.73 29.32 -29.68
C ALA A 75 5.55 28.23 -28.95
N ALA A 76 6.89 28.25 -29.08
CA ALA A 76 7.74 27.25 -28.43
C ALA A 76 7.64 27.27 -26.89
N PHE A 77 7.46 28.45 -26.29
CA PHE A 77 7.30 28.56 -24.85
C PHE A 77 5.93 28.05 -24.37
N VAL A 78 4.87 28.29 -25.15
CA VAL A 78 3.55 27.73 -24.87
C VAL A 78 3.56 26.20 -24.96
N ASP A 79 4.26 25.63 -25.96
CA ASP A 79 4.43 24.17 -26.08
C ASP A 79 5.14 23.58 -24.86
N MET A 80 6.19 24.25 -24.36
CA MET A 80 6.89 23.84 -23.14
C MET A 80 5.98 23.87 -21.89
N ILE A 81 5.07 24.86 -21.80
CA ILE A 81 4.08 24.91 -20.72
C ILE A 81 3.09 23.75 -20.85
N ASP A 82 2.68 23.39 -22.07
CA ASP A 82 1.79 22.27 -22.31
C ASP A 82 2.41 20.93 -21.91
N ASP A 83 3.68 20.70 -22.24
CA ASP A 83 4.42 19.52 -21.77
C ASP A 83 4.49 19.46 -20.25
N LEU A 84 4.73 20.60 -19.59
CA LEU A 84 4.76 20.67 -18.14
C LEU A 84 3.38 20.36 -17.53
N LEU A 85 2.30 20.92 -18.08
CA LEU A 85 0.92 20.65 -17.64
C LEU A 85 0.57 19.16 -17.78
N PHE A 86 0.97 18.53 -18.88
CA PHE A 86 0.82 17.10 -19.12
C PHE A 86 1.54 16.28 -18.04
N ASN A 87 2.83 16.55 -17.83
CA ASN A 87 3.64 15.84 -16.84
C ASN A 87 3.11 16.02 -15.41
N MET A 88 2.59 17.21 -15.07
CA MET A 88 1.97 17.46 -13.77
C MET A 88 0.69 16.63 -13.57
N ALA A 89 -0.12 16.44 -14.62
CA ALA A 89 -1.31 15.61 -14.57
C ALA A 89 -0.95 14.11 -14.43
N GLU A 90 0.06 13.63 -15.17
CA GLU A 90 0.56 12.26 -15.08
C GLU A 90 1.12 11.96 -13.67
N ASN A 91 1.98 12.85 -13.15
CA ASN A 91 2.56 12.70 -11.82
C ASN A 91 1.50 12.68 -10.71
N LYS A 92 0.43 13.47 -10.86
CA LYS A 92 -0.71 13.42 -9.94
C LYS A 92 -1.36 12.04 -9.95
N THR A 93 -1.66 11.51 -11.14
CA THR A 93 -2.28 10.18 -11.28
C THR A 93 -1.42 9.08 -10.66
N ILE A 94 -0.10 9.14 -10.87
CA ILE A 94 0.84 8.18 -10.28
C ILE A 94 0.87 8.33 -8.74
N ALA A 95 0.90 9.56 -8.22
CA ALA A 95 0.88 9.80 -6.78
C ALA A 95 -0.42 9.29 -6.13
N ASP A 96 -1.58 9.53 -6.74
CA ASP A 96 -2.88 9.04 -6.27
C ASP A 96 -2.93 7.51 -6.30
N SER A 97 -2.45 6.89 -7.37
CA SER A 97 -2.39 5.43 -7.51
C SER A 97 -1.46 4.81 -6.46
N ASN A 98 -0.27 5.37 -6.25
CA ASN A 98 0.67 4.90 -5.23
C ASN A 98 0.09 5.05 -3.82
N ALA A 99 -0.59 6.16 -3.53
CA ALA A 99 -1.25 6.38 -2.24
C ALA A 99 -2.35 5.32 -2.00
N GLY A 100 -3.16 5.03 -3.03
CA GLY A 100 -4.19 4.00 -2.99
C GLY A 100 -3.60 2.60 -2.74
N ALA A 101 -2.60 2.20 -3.53
CA ALA A 101 -1.94 0.91 -3.40
C ALA A 101 -1.28 0.73 -2.03
N LEU A 102 -0.55 1.73 -1.54
CA LEU A 102 0.02 1.71 -0.19
C LEU A 102 -1.06 1.64 0.89
N GLY A 103 -2.15 2.41 0.75
CA GLY A 103 -3.27 2.37 1.67
C GLY A 103 -3.93 0.98 1.75
N GLN A 104 -4.09 0.30 0.62
CA GLN A 104 -4.61 -1.07 0.57
C GLN A 104 -3.68 -2.06 1.28
N VAL A 105 -2.36 -1.96 1.08
CA VAL A 105 -1.37 -2.80 1.77
C VAL A 105 -1.42 -2.58 3.29
N LEU A 106 -1.41 -1.33 3.74
CA LEU A 106 -1.47 -1.01 5.17
C LEU A 106 -2.77 -1.50 5.81
N GLU A 107 -3.90 -1.37 5.10
CA GLU A 107 -5.18 -1.89 5.57
C GLU A 107 -5.19 -3.42 5.64
N ALA A 108 -4.60 -4.12 4.66
CA ALA A 108 -4.46 -5.58 4.70
C ALA A 108 -3.62 -6.04 5.90
N LEU A 109 -2.51 -5.36 6.18
CA LEU A 109 -1.64 -5.65 7.34
C LEU A 109 -2.36 -5.36 8.67
N ARG A 110 -3.07 -4.22 8.77
CA ARG A 110 -3.89 -3.89 9.94
C ARG A 110 -4.97 -4.94 10.19
N GLN A 111 -5.66 -5.39 9.14
CA GLN A 111 -6.67 -6.46 9.27
C GLN A 111 -6.03 -7.79 9.68
N ALA A 112 -4.87 -8.13 9.12
CA ALA A 112 -4.13 -9.34 9.51
C ALA A 112 -3.80 -9.29 11.01
N LYS A 113 -3.25 -8.18 11.50
CA LYS A 113 -2.97 -7.97 12.94
C LYS A 113 -4.22 -8.18 13.79
N VAL A 114 -5.32 -7.48 13.48
CA VAL A 114 -6.58 -7.54 14.25
C VAL A 114 -7.14 -8.96 14.31
N LYS A 115 -6.98 -9.76 13.24
CA LYS A 115 -7.51 -11.12 13.18
C LYS A 115 -6.55 -12.17 13.76
N VAL A 116 -5.24 -11.95 13.70
CA VAL A 116 -4.23 -12.88 14.25
C VAL A 116 -4.04 -12.69 15.75
N GLU A 117 -4.19 -11.46 16.28
CA GLU A 117 -4.06 -11.18 17.72
C GLU A 117 -4.90 -12.12 18.62
N PRO A 118 -6.21 -12.32 18.40
CA PRO A 118 -6.99 -13.23 19.24
C PRO A 118 -6.53 -14.69 19.10
N LEU A 119 -6.07 -15.11 17.91
CA LEU A 119 -5.53 -16.46 17.69
C LEU A 119 -4.24 -16.66 18.49
N TYR A 120 -3.37 -15.66 18.51
CA TYR A 120 -2.14 -15.68 19.31
C TYR A 120 -2.44 -15.69 20.82
N ARG A 121 -3.44 -14.93 21.28
CA ARG A 121 -3.89 -14.99 22.68
C ARG A 121 -4.41 -16.38 23.05
N SER A 122 -5.24 -16.99 22.21
CA SER A 122 -5.70 -18.36 22.42
C SER A 122 -4.56 -19.39 22.38
N TYR A 123 -3.54 -19.15 21.55
CA TYR A 123 -2.33 -19.98 21.55
C TYR A 123 -1.59 -19.89 22.90
N LEU A 124 -1.42 -18.69 23.45
CA LEU A 124 -0.77 -18.51 24.76
C LEU A 124 -1.56 -19.20 25.89
N GLU A 125 -2.89 -19.12 25.86
CA GLU A 125 -3.77 -19.81 26.83
C GLU A 125 -3.64 -21.34 26.72
N LYS A 126 -3.57 -21.86 25.50
CA LYS A 126 -3.47 -23.31 25.25
C LYS A 126 -2.10 -23.89 25.59
N ASN A 127 -1.05 -23.15 25.28
CA ASN A 127 0.32 -23.55 25.59
C ASN A 127 0.62 -23.57 27.10
N ASP A 128 -0.17 -22.87 27.92
CA ASP A 128 -0.05 -22.86 29.39
C ASP A 128 -1.04 -23.84 30.08
N ASP A 129 -1.87 -24.55 29.32
CA ASP A 129 -2.82 -25.53 29.85
C ASP A 129 -2.15 -26.89 30.13
N TRP A 130 -2.75 -27.68 31.02
CA TRP A 130 -2.31 -29.01 31.40
C TRP A 130 -2.66 -30.08 30.35
N VAL A 131 -3.48 -29.74 29.36
CA VAL A 131 -3.84 -30.63 28.26
C VAL A 131 -2.68 -30.72 27.26
N PRO A 132 -2.09 -31.90 27.03
CA PRO A 132 -1.06 -32.04 26.01
C PRO A 132 -1.61 -31.76 24.61
N GLY A 133 -0.91 -30.94 23.80
CA GLY A 133 -1.39 -30.52 22.48
C GLY A 133 -1.68 -31.66 21.47
N TRP A 134 -1.05 -32.83 21.62
CA TRP A 134 -1.35 -34.01 20.78
C TRP A 134 -2.72 -34.64 21.08
N TRP A 135 -3.39 -34.24 22.16
CA TRP A 135 -4.70 -34.75 22.53
C TRP A 135 -5.83 -33.93 21.86
N ASP A 136 -5.75 -32.61 21.89
CA ASP A 136 -6.83 -31.74 21.37
C ASP A 136 -6.52 -31.13 20.00
N ASN A 137 -5.27 -31.18 19.52
CA ASN A 137 -4.79 -30.53 18.30
C ASN A 137 -5.18 -29.05 18.20
N ALA A 138 -5.41 -28.38 19.34
CA ALA A 138 -5.90 -27.01 19.35
C ALA A 138 -4.89 -26.02 18.74
N GLU A 139 -3.59 -26.27 18.92
CA GLU A 139 -2.52 -25.47 18.32
C GLU A 139 -2.49 -25.59 16.78
N ASP A 140 -2.73 -26.79 16.24
CA ASP A 140 -2.78 -27.01 14.79
C ASP A 140 -3.96 -26.27 14.13
N GLU A 141 -5.10 -26.23 14.82
CA GLU A 141 -6.27 -25.46 14.36
C GLU A 141 -6.02 -23.94 14.39
N LEU A 142 -5.34 -23.44 15.43
CA LEU A 142 -4.97 -22.03 15.54
C LEU A 142 -3.97 -21.63 14.45
N ASP A 143 -2.98 -22.49 14.20
CA ASP A 143 -2.01 -22.34 13.13
C ASP A 143 -2.68 -22.25 11.76
N GLU A 144 -3.64 -23.13 11.47
CA GLU A 144 -4.34 -23.10 10.18
C GLU A 144 -5.18 -21.83 10.03
N LYS A 145 -5.91 -21.42 11.07
CA LYS A 145 -6.68 -20.16 11.07
C LYS A 145 -5.77 -18.96 10.86
N ALA A 146 -4.61 -18.91 11.49
CA ALA A 146 -3.65 -17.83 11.32
C ALA A 146 -3.10 -17.78 9.88
N ARG A 147 -2.76 -18.96 9.30
CA ARG A 147 -2.33 -19.06 7.90
C ARG A 147 -3.41 -18.63 6.91
N GLU A 148 -4.68 -18.95 7.17
CA GLU A 148 -5.81 -18.48 6.36
C GLU A 148 -5.91 -16.96 6.33
N GLN A 149 -5.73 -16.31 7.48
CA GLN A 149 -5.73 -14.83 7.53
C GLN A 149 -4.61 -14.23 6.71
N MET A 150 -3.41 -14.82 6.76
CA MET A 150 -2.28 -14.32 5.97
C MET A 150 -2.45 -14.56 4.48
N ARG A 151 -3.02 -15.70 4.06
CA ARG A 151 -3.39 -15.94 2.65
C ARG A 151 -4.45 -14.95 2.16
N TYR A 152 -5.41 -14.60 3.01
CA TYR A 152 -6.41 -13.59 2.69
C TYR A 152 -5.76 -12.21 2.49
N ALA A 153 -4.89 -11.78 3.41
CA ALA A 153 -4.15 -10.53 3.30
C ALA A 153 -3.26 -10.49 2.03
N GLU A 154 -2.52 -11.58 1.74
CA GLU A 154 -1.68 -11.68 0.55
C GLU A 154 -2.49 -11.58 -0.76
N ASN A 155 -3.71 -12.13 -0.80
CA ASN A 155 -4.57 -12.01 -1.98
C ASN A 155 -5.11 -10.59 -2.18
N ILE A 156 -5.39 -9.83 -1.10
CA ILE A 156 -5.77 -8.42 -1.21
C ILE A 156 -4.62 -7.62 -1.83
N VAL A 157 -3.39 -7.84 -1.37
CA VAL A 157 -2.20 -7.13 -1.89
C VAL A 157 -1.89 -7.52 -3.34
N ALA A 158 -2.13 -8.76 -3.73
CA ALA A 158 -1.85 -9.25 -5.08
C ALA A 158 -2.85 -8.77 -6.15
N GLN A 159 -3.98 -8.18 -5.74
CA GLN A 159 -5.00 -7.62 -6.64
C GLN A 159 -5.27 -6.16 -6.25
N PRO A 160 -4.35 -5.22 -6.52
CA PRO A 160 -4.64 -3.81 -6.34
C PRO A 160 -5.71 -3.41 -7.36
N ASP A 161 -6.89 -3.00 -6.87
CA ASP A 161 -7.99 -2.45 -7.68
C ASP A 161 -7.54 -1.26 -8.56
#